data_AF-A0A9W4RN26-F1
#
_entry.id   AF-A0A9W4RN26-F1
#
_cell.length_a   1.000
_cell.length_b   1.000
_cell.length_c   1.000
_cell.angle_alpha   90.00
_cell.angle_beta   90.00
_cell.angle_gamma   90.00
#
_symmetry.space_group_name_H-M   'P 1'
#
loop_
_entity.id
_entity.type
_entity.pdbx_description
1 polymer ?
#
loop_
_entity_poly.entity_id
_entity_poly.type
_entity_poly.pdbx_seq_one_letter_code
_entity_poly.pdbx_strand_id
1 'polypeptide(L)' 'MAKSKNSSQHNQSRKAHRNGQENILDVNEFFSAFSIKKPKTSRYPSLKGTDPKFRRNHRHALHGTMKALKELKEGKRETA' A
#
# COMPACT_ATOMS: atom_id res chain seq x y z
N MET A 1 34.11 -31.09 -23.50
CA MET A 1 33.42 -30.12 -22.62
C MET A 1 32.76 -30.88 -21.49
N ALA A 2 33.08 -30.57 -20.24
CA ALA A 2 32.43 -31.21 -19.10
C ALA A 2 31.02 -30.61 -18.91
N LYS A 3 30.00 -31.48 -18.80
CA LYS A 3 28.62 -31.04 -18.56
C LYS A 3 28.47 -30.65 -17.09
N SER A 4 27.77 -29.54 -16.82
CA SER A 4 27.46 -29.06 -15.47
C SER A 4 25.98 -29.29 -15.14
N LYS A 5 25.59 -29.01 -13.89
CA LYS A 5 24.19 -29.05 -13.46
C LYS A 5 23.44 -27.83 -14.00
N ASN A 6 22.30 -28.08 -14.65
CA ASN A 6 21.56 -27.03 -15.35
C ASN A 6 20.69 -26.13 -14.43
N SER A 7 20.25 -26.62 -13.26
CA SER A 7 19.42 -25.85 -12.30
C SER A 7 19.43 -26.47 -10.89
N SER A 8 19.22 -25.66 -9.85
CA SER A 8 19.08 -26.12 -8.46
C SER A 8 18.34 -25.10 -7.58
N GLN A 9 17.32 -25.56 -6.86
CA GLN A 9 16.62 -24.78 -5.82
C GLN A 9 17.21 -25.01 -4.41
N HIS A 10 18.29 -25.81 -4.30
CA HIS A 10 18.93 -26.08 -3.02
C HIS A 10 19.42 -24.77 -2.38
N ASN A 11 19.21 -24.61 -1.07
CA ASN A 11 19.58 -23.43 -0.27
C ASN A 11 18.78 -22.13 -0.56
N GLN A 12 17.79 -22.12 -1.46
CA GLN A 12 17.04 -20.89 -1.78
C GLN A 12 16.13 -20.45 -0.63
N SER A 13 15.38 -21.37 -0.02
CA SER A 13 14.55 -21.09 1.15
C SER A 13 15.39 -20.57 2.33
N ARG A 14 16.53 -21.20 2.61
CA ARG A 14 17.44 -20.76 3.68
C ARG A 14 17.94 -19.33 3.48
N LYS A 15 18.23 -18.93 2.24
CA LYS A 15 18.64 -17.54 1.93
C LYS A 15 17.50 -16.54 2.08
N ALA A 16 16.28 -16.90 1.64
CA ALA A 16 15.10 -16.03 1.76
C ALA A 16 14.79 -15.68 3.22
N HIS A 17 15.11 -16.59 4.14
CA HIS A 17 14.82 -16.46 5.57
C HIS A 17 15.88 -15.72 6.40
N ARG A 18 16.99 -15.26 5.80
CA ARG A 18 18.06 -14.55 6.54
C ARG A 18 17.72 -13.10 6.89
N ASN A 19 16.96 -12.41 6.03
CA ASN A 19 16.78 -10.95 6.11
C ASN A 19 15.52 -10.51 6.91
N GLY A 20 14.83 -11.45 7.55
CA GLY A 20 13.54 -11.21 8.21
C GLY A 20 13.62 -10.60 9.62
N GLN A 21 14.78 -10.61 10.26
CA GLN A 21 14.93 -10.25 11.69
C GLN A 21 15.16 -8.75 11.96
N GLU A 22 15.45 -7.95 10.93
CA GLU A 22 15.94 -6.56 11.08
C GLU A 22 14.84 -5.48 11.26
N ASN A 23 13.55 -5.82 11.40
CA ASN A 23 12.46 -4.81 11.43
C ASN A 23 11.48 -5.05 12.58
N ILE A 24 12.00 -5.35 13.78
CA ILE A 24 11.23 -5.67 14.99
C ILE A 24 11.07 -4.43 15.92
N LEU A 25 11.23 -3.21 15.40
CA LEU A 25 11.17 -1.98 16.22
C LEU A 25 9.89 -1.14 16.02
N ASP A 26 9.00 -1.52 15.09
CA ASP A 26 7.72 -0.84 14.92
C ASP A 26 6.61 -1.52 15.74
N VAL A 27 6.06 -0.78 16.71
CA VAL A 27 5.08 -1.22 17.72
C VAL A 27 3.74 -1.75 17.17
N ASN A 28 3.51 -1.71 15.86
CA ASN A 28 2.30 -2.20 15.19
C ASN A 28 2.47 -3.60 14.55
N GLU A 29 3.62 -4.26 14.70
CA GLU A 29 3.96 -5.47 13.94
C GLU A 29 4.20 -6.73 14.80
N PHE A 30 3.33 -6.99 15.79
CA PHE A 30 3.41 -8.19 16.63
C PHE A 30 3.18 -9.52 15.87
N PHE A 31 2.68 -9.46 14.62
CA PHE A 31 2.33 -10.63 13.80
C PHE A 31 3.32 -10.96 12.66
N SER A 32 4.50 -10.34 12.61
CA SER A 32 5.50 -10.58 11.54
C SER A 32 6.69 -11.45 11.97
N ALA A 33 6.45 -12.44 12.86
CA ALA A 33 7.41 -13.50 13.21
C ALA A 33 7.67 -14.52 12.08
N PHE A 34 7.57 -14.11 10.81
CA PHE A 34 7.82 -14.94 9.64
C PHE A 34 9.04 -14.41 8.90
N SER A 35 9.99 -15.30 8.63
CA SER A 35 11.26 -14.98 7.98
C SER A 35 11.14 -14.50 6.51
N ILE A 36 9.94 -14.14 6.03
CA ILE A 36 9.69 -13.50 4.73
C ILE A 36 8.86 -12.24 4.99
N LYS A 37 9.36 -11.08 4.51
CA LYS A 37 8.68 -9.79 4.69
C LYS A 37 7.37 -9.75 3.90
N LYS A 38 6.29 -9.40 4.58
CA LYS A 38 5.00 -9.10 3.96
C LYS A 38 5.10 -7.77 3.20
N PRO A 39 4.28 -7.54 2.15
CA PRO A 39 4.24 -6.25 1.49
C PRO A 39 3.82 -5.18 2.51
N LYS A 40 4.45 -4.01 2.45
CA LYS A 40 4.08 -2.88 3.31
C LYS A 40 2.64 -2.46 3.02
N THR A 41 1.80 -2.44 4.04
CA THR A 41 0.44 -1.93 3.94
C THR A 41 0.44 -0.43 4.27
N SER A 42 -0.25 0.37 3.45
CA SER A 42 -0.50 1.79 3.74
C SER A 42 -1.97 1.95 4.12
N ARG A 43 -2.27 2.91 4.99
CA ARG A 43 -3.64 3.25 5.39
C ARG A 43 -4.52 3.62 4.18
N TYR A 44 -3.93 4.24 3.16
CA TYR A 44 -4.64 4.65 1.95
C TYR A 44 -3.99 4.07 0.70
N PRO A 45 -4.65 3.11 0.00
CA PRO A 45 -4.14 2.54 -1.24
C PRO A 45 -4.41 3.47 -2.44
N SER A 46 -3.70 3.24 -3.54
CA SER A 46 -3.93 3.99 -4.79
C SER A 46 -5.21 3.52 -5.49
N LEU A 47 -5.96 4.45 -6.08
CA LEU A 47 -7.11 4.16 -6.96
C LEU A 47 -6.68 3.87 -8.41
N LYS A 48 -5.43 3.46 -8.67
CA LYS A 48 -4.97 3.16 -10.04
C LYS A 48 -5.58 1.84 -10.50
N GLY A 49 -6.18 1.82 -11.68
CA GLY A 49 -6.85 0.63 -12.25
C GLY A 49 -8.31 0.46 -11.83
N THR A 50 -8.89 1.35 -11.02
CA THR A 50 -10.33 1.36 -10.77
C THR A 50 -11.10 1.94 -11.96
N ASP A 51 -12.38 1.56 -12.09
CA ASP A 51 -13.23 1.95 -13.22
C ASP A 51 -13.15 3.48 -13.52
N PRO A 52 -12.80 3.87 -14.76
CA PRO A 52 -12.76 5.27 -15.16
C PRO A 52 -14.05 6.05 -14.91
N LYS A 53 -15.24 5.43 -14.97
CA LYS A 53 -16.51 6.12 -14.71
C LYS A 53 -16.66 6.44 -13.21
N PHE A 54 -16.42 5.44 -12.36
CA PHE A 54 -16.35 5.61 -10.90
C PHE A 54 -15.32 6.69 -10.49
N ARG A 55 -14.11 6.63 -11.05
CA ARG A 55 -13.02 7.57 -10.82
C ARG A 55 -13.41 9.02 -11.13
N ARG A 56 -14.09 9.25 -12.26
CA ARG A 56 -14.53 10.59 -12.67
C ARG A 56 -15.57 11.13 -11.68
N ASN A 57 -16.59 10.33 -11.38
CA ASN A 57 -17.64 10.73 -10.43
C ASN A 57 -17.07 11.03 -9.04
N HIS A 58 -16.22 10.15 -8.52
CA HIS A 58 -15.56 10.34 -7.22
C HIS A 58 -14.77 11.65 -7.16
N ARG A 59 -14.05 12.00 -8.25
CA ARG A 59 -13.34 13.27 -8.34
C ARG A 59 -14.29 14.47 -8.28
N HIS A 60 -15.39 14.44 -9.03
CA HIS A 60 -16.37 15.54 -9.02
C HIS A 60 -17.04 15.71 -7.65
N ALA A 61 -17.40 14.60 -7.00
CA ALA A 61 -17.98 14.63 -5.65
C ALA A 61 -17.03 15.27 -4.63
N LEU A 62 -15.75 14.85 -4.61
CA LEU A 62 -14.75 15.42 -3.71
C LEU A 62 -14.48 16.91 -3.98
N HIS A 63 -14.49 17.35 -5.24
CA HIS A 63 -14.36 18.78 -5.55
C HIS A 63 -15.59 19.58 -5.09
N GLY A 64 -16.79 19.01 -5.23
CA GLY A 64 -18.03 19.63 -4.76
C GLY A 64 -18.02 19.84 -3.25
N THR A 65 -17.67 18.81 -2.47
CA THR A 65 -17.58 18.92 -1.01
C THR A 65 -16.52 19.92 -0.57
N MET A 66 -15.34 19.90 -1.21
CA MET A 66 -14.28 20.86 -0.91
C MET A 66 -14.70 22.31 -1.18
N LYS A 67 -15.46 22.56 -2.26
CA LYS A 67 -16.00 23.89 -2.56
C LYS A 67 -17.03 24.34 -1.52
N ALA A 68 -17.97 23.48 -1.14
CA ALA A 68 -18.98 23.79 -0.13
C ALA A 68 -18.34 24.10 1.23
N LEU A 69 -17.36 23.28 1.66
CA LEU A 69 -16.61 23.52 2.89
C LEU A 69 -15.82 24.84 2.86
N LYS A 70 -15.27 25.21 1.71
CA LYS A 70 -14.59 26.49 1.53
C LYS A 70 -15.56 27.67 1.65
N GLU A 71 -16.73 27.60 1.03
CA GLU A 71 -17.77 28.64 1.11
C GLU A 71 -18.33 28.81 2.53
N LEU A 72 -18.53 27.70 3.25
CA LEU A 72 -18.89 27.72 4.66
C LEU A 72 -17.81 28.41 5.49
N LYS A 73 -16.54 28.07 5.28
CA LYS A 73 -15.41 28.70 5.99
C LYS A 73 -15.30 30.21 5.68
N GLU A 74 -15.65 30.61 4.47
CA GLU A 74 -15.69 32.02 4.04
C GLU A 74 -16.96 32.75 4.51
N GLY A 75 -17.87 32.09 5.22
CA GLY A 75 -19.13 32.68 5.73
C GLY A 75 -20.14 33.00 4.63
N LYS A 76 -19.92 32.53 3.40
CA LYS A 76 -20.85 32.69 2.27
C LYS A 76 -21.98 31.66 2.28
N ARG A 77 -21.88 30.68 3.17
CA ARG A 77 -22.83 29.59 3.35
C ARG A 77 -23.12 29.43 4.84
N GLU A 78 -24.39 29.62 5.21
CA GLU A 78 -24.87 29.58 6.60
C GLU A 78 -24.93 28.15 7.17
N THR A 79 -24.98 27.12 6.31
CA THR A 79 -25.09 25.71 6.71
C THR A 79 -24.18 24.80 5.89
N ALA A 80 -23.73 23.71 6.54
CA ALA A 80 -22.82 22.70 6.00
C ALA A 80 -23.54 21.63 5.16
#